data_AF-A0A661HBY0-F1
#
_entry.id   AF-A0A661HBY0-F1
#
_cell.length_a   1.000
_cell.length_b   1.000
_cell.length_c   1.000
_cell.angle_alpha   90.00
_cell.angle_beta   90.00
_cell.angle_gamma   90.00
#
_symmetry.space_group_name_H-M   'P 1'
#
loop_
_entity.id
_entity.type
_entity.pdbx_description
1 polymer ?
#
loop_
_entity_poly.entity_id
_entity_poly.type
_entity_poly.pdbx_seq_one_letter_code
_entity_poly.pdbx_strand_id
1 'polypeptide(L)'
;MSNTPLAAGTDPFRLFADAIYQDLGAPVSPIADGELHRFDDPDTKRNNAACWYVLHLDGLPAGAYGNWRTGTSYTWRANTDREITQAERERINSVVRVARQKRLQEKAKGYMDAQQRAGVMWRQAVPATTAHPYLAAKGIYSMGLRQAGDVLLVPLTNIGGELVNLQTIRADGKKLFLKGGRITGCFCLTGGAELPHT
;
A
#
# COMPACT_ATOMS: atom_id res chain seq x y z
N MET A 1 8.17 34.50 -11.25
CA MET A 1 8.47 33.07 -11.51
C MET A 1 9.82 33.04 -12.20
N SER A 2 10.89 32.93 -11.41
CA SER A 2 12.26 33.14 -11.87
C SER A 2 12.96 31.80 -11.99
N ASN A 3 13.39 31.48 -13.20
CA ASN A 3 14.06 30.25 -13.58
C ASN A 3 15.55 30.36 -13.22
N THR A 4 16.01 29.63 -12.20
CA THR A 4 17.43 29.59 -11.82
C THR A 4 18.03 28.28 -12.33
N PRO A 5 19.03 28.33 -13.23
CA PRO A 5 19.69 27.14 -13.74
C PRO A 5 20.54 26.47 -12.65
N LEU A 6 20.65 25.14 -12.71
CA LEU A 6 21.45 24.34 -11.76
C LEU A 6 22.94 24.51 -12.06
N ALA A 7 23.71 24.93 -11.05
CA ALA A 7 25.17 25.02 -11.15
C ALA A 7 25.79 23.61 -11.24
N ALA A 8 26.83 23.47 -12.07
CA ALA A 8 27.66 22.28 -12.15
C ALA A 8 28.22 21.93 -10.77
N GLY A 9 27.82 20.77 -10.23
CA GLY A 9 28.19 20.32 -8.87
C GLY A 9 27.01 20.01 -7.95
N THR A 10 25.77 20.03 -8.46
CA THR A 10 24.61 19.78 -7.60
C THR A 10 24.37 18.29 -7.39
N ASP A 11 24.49 17.85 -6.14
CA ASP A 11 24.29 16.48 -5.70
C ASP A 11 22.81 16.04 -5.85
N PRO A 12 22.49 15.05 -6.71
CA PRO A 12 21.14 14.54 -6.87
C PRO A 12 20.50 14.03 -5.58
N PHE A 13 21.28 13.51 -4.63
CA PHE A 13 20.76 13.09 -3.33
C PHE A 13 20.18 14.27 -2.57
N ARG A 14 20.94 15.36 -2.51
CA ARG A 14 20.52 16.59 -1.83
C ARG A 14 19.30 17.23 -2.47
N LEU A 15 19.28 17.34 -3.80
CA LEU A 15 18.11 17.89 -4.51
C LEU A 15 16.84 17.09 -4.29
N PHE A 16 16.97 15.76 -4.24
CA PHE A 16 15.83 14.89 -3.96
C PHE A 16 15.37 15.01 -2.51
N ALA A 17 16.30 15.08 -1.56
CA ALA A 17 16.00 15.31 -0.14
C ALA A 17 15.31 16.68 0.08
N ASP A 18 15.80 17.73 -0.58
CA ASP A 18 15.23 19.08 -0.51
C ASP A 18 13.80 19.10 -1.06
N ALA A 19 13.53 18.37 -2.15
CA ALA A 19 12.18 18.24 -2.71
C ALA A 19 11.23 17.51 -1.75
N ILE A 20 11.68 16.42 -1.12
CA ILE A 20 10.91 15.72 -0.09
C ILE A 20 10.62 16.63 1.10
N TYR A 21 11.61 17.41 1.55
CA TYR A 21 11.45 18.33 2.66
C TYR A 21 10.45 19.45 2.34
N GLN A 22 10.50 20.00 1.12
CA GLN A 22 9.57 21.05 0.68
C GLN A 22 8.11 20.57 0.64
N ASP A 23 7.87 19.37 0.13
CA ASP A 23 6.50 18.87 -0.07
C ASP A 23 5.94 18.12 1.15
N LEU A 24 6.79 17.43 1.91
CA LEU A 24 6.38 16.55 3.03
C LEU A 24 6.93 16.97 4.39
N GLY A 25 7.75 18.03 4.46
CA GLY A 25 8.31 18.56 5.72
C GLY A 25 9.32 17.64 6.42
N ALA A 26 9.70 16.52 5.79
CA ALA A 26 10.49 15.47 6.40
C ALA A 26 11.94 15.51 5.93
N PRO A 27 12.93 15.63 6.84
CA PRO A 27 14.33 15.47 6.47
C PRO A 27 14.63 13.98 6.21
N VAL A 28 15.27 13.68 5.09
CA VAL A 28 15.67 12.33 4.70
C VAL A 28 17.11 12.32 4.20
N SER A 29 17.78 11.18 4.38
CA SER A 29 19.06 10.86 3.72
C SER A 29 18.78 9.79 2.66
N PRO A 30 18.49 10.15 1.40
CA PRO A 30 17.96 9.21 0.42
C PRO A 30 18.95 8.09 0.10
N ILE A 31 18.40 6.90 -0.11
CA ILE A 31 19.13 5.73 -0.61
C ILE A 31 18.70 5.53 -2.07
N ALA A 32 19.68 5.42 -2.96
CA ALA A 32 19.48 5.32 -4.41
C ALA A 32 19.65 3.87 -4.92
N ASP A 33 19.04 2.92 -4.24
CA ASP A 33 19.04 1.49 -4.61
C ASP A 33 17.88 1.12 -5.55
N GLY A 34 17.05 2.09 -5.94
CA GLY A 34 15.85 1.86 -6.75
C GLY A 34 14.73 1.12 -6.01
N GLU A 35 14.86 0.92 -4.70
CA GLU A 35 13.85 0.26 -3.86
C GLU A 35 12.98 1.29 -3.13
N LEU A 36 11.82 0.81 -2.64
CA LEU A 36 10.91 1.65 -1.87
C LEU A 36 11.40 1.76 -0.42
N HIS A 37 11.68 2.98 0.02
CA HIS A 37 12.02 3.31 1.40
C HIS A 37 10.83 3.96 2.11
N ARG A 38 10.65 3.65 3.39
CA ARG A 38 9.57 4.21 4.25
C ARG A 38 10.18 5.10 5.32
N PHE A 39 9.51 6.19 5.62
CA PHE A 39 9.87 7.09 6.71
C PHE A 39 8.62 7.70 7.34
N ASP A 40 8.80 8.34 8.50
CA ASP A 40 7.70 8.92 9.26
C ASP A 40 7.20 10.22 8.62
N ASP A 41 5.88 10.37 8.60
CA ASP A 41 5.22 11.65 8.39
C ASP A 41 5.43 12.55 9.62
N PRO A 42 6.02 13.75 9.46
CA PRO A 42 6.38 14.63 10.58
C PRO A 42 5.16 15.19 11.31
N ASP A 43 3.99 15.25 10.67
CA ASP A 43 2.76 15.78 11.26
C ASP A 43 2.03 14.77 12.14
N THR A 44 2.58 13.54 12.26
CA THR A 44 1.93 12.46 13.00
C THR A 44 2.86 11.78 14.00
N LYS A 45 2.31 10.89 14.83
CA LYS A 45 3.08 10.18 15.88
C LYS A 45 4.28 9.45 15.26
N ARG A 46 5.42 9.44 15.96
CA ARG A 46 6.62 8.69 15.55
C ARG A 46 6.33 7.20 15.30
N ASN A 47 7.19 6.58 14.48
CA ASN A 47 7.11 5.19 14.02
C ASN A 47 5.82 4.88 13.25
N ASN A 48 5.41 5.80 12.38
CA ASN A 48 4.21 5.66 11.56
C ASN A 48 4.48 5.13 10.14
N ALA A 49 5.70 5.30 9.61
CA ALA A 49 6.10 4.86 8.27
C ALA A 49 5.08 5.23 7.16
N ALA A 50 4.45 6.40 7.28
CA ALA A 50 3.39 6.87 6.39
C ALA A 50 3.94 7.41 5.06
N CYS A 51 5.14 7.96 5.08
CA CYS A 51 5.79 8.50 3.91
C CYS A 51 6.67 7.46 3.21
N TRP A 52 6.94 7.68 1.93
CA TRP A 52 7.78 6.81 1.11
C TRP A 52 8.53 7.58 0.04
N TYR A 53 9.64 7.00 -0.41
CA TYR A 53 10.33 7.43 -1.60
C TYR A 53 10.97 6.24 -2.36
N VAL A 54 11.29 6.47 -3.63
CA VAL A 54 12.19 5.65 -4.45
C VAL A 54 13.09 6.60 -5.24
N LEU A 55 14.38 6.29 -5.33
CA LEU A 55 15.37 7.09 -6.05
C LEU A 55 16.19 6.19 -6.97
N HIS A 56 16.25 6.57 -8.25
CA HIS A 56 17.05 5.97 -9.29
C HIS A 56 18.10 6.99 -9.74
N LEU A 57 19.38 6.60 -9.71
CA LEU A 57 20.48 7.42 -10.22
C LEU A 57 21.16 6.79 -11.45
N ASP A 58 20.70 5.61 -11.87
CA ASP A 58 21.17 4.93 -13.07
C ASP A 58 20.62 5.59 -14.35
N GLY A 59 21.41 6.50 -14.91
CA GLY A 59 21.05 7.27 -16.10
C GLY A 59 20.66 8.71 -15.75
N LEU A 60 19.40 9.10 -16.00
CA LEU A 60 18.86 10.39 -15.58
C LEU A 60 18.32 10.28 -14.15
N PRO A 61 18.88 11.00 -13.16
CA PRO A 61 18.39 10.94 -11.79
C PRO A 61 16.89 11.23 -11.72
N ALA A 62 16.14 10.28 -11.20
CA ALA A 62 14.69 10.33 -11.13
C ALA A 62 14.19 9.59 -9.90
N GLY A 63 13.07 10.04 -9.36
CA GLY A 63 12.48 9.44 -8.17
C GLY A 63 11.01 9.76 -8.05
N ALA A 64 10.40 9.16 -7.04
CA ALA A 64 9.04 9.49 -6.64
C ALA A 64 8.96 9.40 -5.12
N TYR A 65 8.11 10.21 -4.52
CA TYR A 65 7.87 10.21 -3.08
C TYR A 65 6.43 10.61 -2.78
N GLY A 66 5.98 10.34 -1.57
CA GLY A 66 4.63 10.68 -1.17
C GLY A 66 4.24 10.14 0.19
N ASN A 67 2.96 10.25 0.51
CA ASN A 67 2.38 9.78 1.75
C ASN A 67 1.16 8.90 1.44
N TRP A 68 1.21 7.64 1.84
CA TRP A 68 0.13 6.69 1.50
C TRP A 68 -1.15 6.92 2.33
N ARG A 69 -1.05 7.63 3.46
CA ARG A 69 -2.19 7.95 4.32
C ARG A 69 -3.03 9.08 3.74
N THR A 70 -2.38 10.11 3.21
CA THR A 70 -3.05 11.24 2.53
C THR A 70 -3.32 10.96 1.05
N GLY A 71 -2.62 9.97 0.47
CA GLY A 71 -2.70 9.66 -0.96
C GLY A 71 -1.86 10.59 -1.84
N THR A 72 -1.04 11.47 -1.25
CA THR A 72 -0.17 12.36 -2.03
C THR A 72 0.98 11.59 -2.66
N SER A 73 1.32 11.95 -3.90
CA SER A 73 2.43 11.37 -4.66
C SER A 73 3.00 12.42 -5.60
N TYR A 74 4.33 12.53 -5.60
CA TYR A 74 5.10 13.45 -6.42
C TYR A 74 6.10 12.65 -7.26
N THR A 75 6.44 13.17 -8.43
CA THR A 75 7.51 12.64 -9.28
C THR A 75 8.60 13.69 -9.34
N TRP A 76 9.85 13.25 -9.17
CA TRP A 76 11.02 14.11 -9.20
C TRP A 76 11.99 13.65 -10.28
N ARG A 77 12.64 14.60 -10.93
CA ARG A 77 13.75 14.38 -11.85
C ARG A 77 14.77 15.48 -11.62
N ALA A 78 16.06 15.15 -11.65
CA ALA A 78 17.09 16.19 -11.67
C ALA A 78 16.92 17.02 -12.94
N ASN A 79 16.99 18.33 -12.82
CA ASN A 79 17.06 19.20 -13.98
C ASN A 79 18.45 19.00 -14.59
N THR A 80 18.51 18.35 -15.74
CA THR A 80 19.72 18.29 -16.55
C THR A 80 19.50 19.25 -17.71
N ASP A 81 20.44 20.17 -17.98
CA ASP A 81 20.43 21.05 -19.17
C ASP A 81 20.55 20.26 -20.51
N ARG A 82 20.45 18.94 -20.45
CA ARG A 82 20.54 18.00 -21.54
C ARG A 82 19.14 17.51 -21.92
N GLU A 83 18.83 17.60 -23.21
CA GLU A 83 17.66 16.95 -23.77
C GLU A 83 17.82 15.41 -23.79
N ILE A 84 16.73 14.72 -23.45
CA ILE A 84 16.66 13.26 -23.49
C ILE A 84 16.53 12.85 -24.96
N THR A 85 17.42 11.98 -25.44
CA THR A 85 17.31 11.45 -26.81
C THR A 85 16.10 10.53 -26.95
N GLN A 86 15.59 10.39 -28.18
CA GLN A 86 14.48 9.47 -28.46
C GLN A 86 14.80 8.03 -28.02
N ALA A 87 16.01 7.55 -28.27
CA ALA A 87 16.47 6.23 -27.86
C ALA A 87 16.48 6.04 -26.33
N GLU A 88 16.91 7.05 -25.56
CA GLU A 88 16.88 6.98 -24.10
C GLU A 88 15.44 7.00 -23.56
N ARG A 89 14.56 7.80 -24.18
CA ARG A 89 13.14 7.82 -23.84
C ARG A 89 12.48 6.45 -24.06
N GLU A 90 12.80 5.78 -25.17
CA GLU A 90 12.32 4.44 -25.47
C GLU A 90 12.85 3.41 -24.48
N ARG A 91 14.13 3.50 -24.09
CA ARG A 91 14.74 2.65 -23.06
C ARG A 91 13.99 2.80 -21.73
N ILE A 92 13.81 4.03 -21.24
CA ILE A 92 13.08 4.32 -20.01
C ILE A 92 11.65 3.78 -20.07
N ASN A 93 10.92 4.05 -21.16
CA ASN A 93 9.54 3.58 -21.34
C ASN A 93 9.45 2.05 -21.31
N SER A 94 10.42 1.35 -21.91
CA SER A 94 10.45 -0.10 -21.91
C SER A 94 10.67 -0.66 -20.50
N VAL A 95 11.59 -0.10 -19.72
CA VAL A 95 11.84 -0.47 -18.31
C VAL A 95 10.59 -0.22 -17.47
N VAL A 96 9.96 0.96 -17.59
CA VAL A 96 8.73 1.29 -16.87
C VAL A 96 7.60 0.31 -17.20
N ARG A 97 7.46 -0.05 -18.48
CA ARG A 97 6.44 -1.02 -18.94
C ARG A 97 6.67 -2.40 -18.32
N VAL A 98 7.90 -2.91 -18.37
CA VAL A 98 8.27 -4.20 -17.79
C VAL A 98 8.04 -4.20 -16.27
N ALA A 99 8.49 -3.16 -15.56
CA ALA A 99 8.30 -3.02 -14.12
C ALA A 99 6.82 -2.91 -13.74
N ARG A 100 6.00 -2.22 -14.55
CA ARG A 100 4.53 -2.16 -14.36
C ARG A 100 3.91 -3.54 -14.54
N GLN A 101 4.28 -4.26 -15.59
CA GLN A 101 3.76 -5.60 -15.86
C GLN A 101 4.12 -6.58 -14.74
N LYS A 102 5.37 -6.57 -14.27
CA LYS A 102 5.83 -7.39 -13.14
C LYS A 102 5.00 -7.10 -11.87
N ARG A 103 4.82 -5.83 -11.51
CA ARG A 103 3.99 -5.43 -10.35
C ARG A 103 2.53 -5.87 -10.48
N LEU A 104 1.94 -5.77 -11.66
CA LEU A 104 0.58 -6.24 -11.90
C LEU A 104 0.47 -7.77 -11.72
N GLN A 105 1.44 -8.53 -12.24
CA GLN A 105 1.49 -9.98 -12.09
C GLN A 105 1.67 -10.41 -10.63
N GLU A 106 2.60 -9.79 -9.90
CA GLU A 106 2.83 -10.07 -8.47
C GLU A 106 1.59 -9.74 -7.63
N LYS A 107 0.92 -8.63 -7.93
CA LYS A 107 -0.32 -8.25 -7.26
C LYS A 107 -1.45 -9.25 -7.53
N ALA A 108 -1.62 -9.67 -8.78
CA ALA A 108 -2.61 -10.68 -9.14
C ALA A 108 -2.34 -12.02 -8.43
N LYS A 109 -1.08 -12.47 -8.40
CA LYS A 109 -0.66 -13.66 -7.66
C LYS A 109 -0.96 -13.52 -6.16
N GLY A 110 -0.61 -12.39 -5.56
CA GLY A 110 -0.91 -12.11 -4.16
C GLY A 110 -2.40 -12.16 -3.83
N TYR A 111 -3.26 -11.67 -4.73
CA TYR A 111 -4.71 -11.77 -4.60
C TYR A 111 -5.19 -13.22 -4.61
N MET A 112 -4.73 -14.02 -5.56
CA MET A 112 -5.08 -15.45 -5.65
C MET A 112 -4.63 -16.23 -4.40
N ASP A 113 -3.38 -16.03 -3.97
CA ASP A 113 -2.81 -16.71 -2.80
C ASP A 113 -3.53 -16.31 -1.50
N ALA A 114 -3.92 -15.04 -1.37
CA ALA A 114 -4.69 -14.57 -0.22
C ALA A 114 -6.12 -15.08 -0.24
N GLN A 115 -6.78 -15.13 -1.40
CA GLN A 115 -8.11 -15.69 -1.56
C GLN A 115 -8.15 -17.17 -1.19
N GLN A 116 -7.17 -17.96 -1.65
CA GLN A 116 -7.08 -19.38 -1.31
C GLN A 116 -6.92 -19.57 0.21
N ARG A 117 -5.99 -18.84 0.84
CA ARG A 117 -5.78 -18.89 2.30
C ARG A 117 -7.02 -18.45 3.06
N ALA A 118 -7.68 -17.38 2.63
CA ALA A 118 -8.94 -16.91 3.20
C ALA A 118 -10.00 -18.02 3.17
N GLY A 119 -10.17 -18.69 2.03
CA GLY A 119 -11.11 -19.79 1.89
C GLY A 119 -10.82 -20.98 2.80
N VAL A 120 -9.54 -21.37 2.94
CA VAL A 120 -9.13 -22.44 3.86
C VAL A 120 -9.44 -22.06 5.31
N MET A 121 -8.97 -20.88 5.76
CA MET A 121 -9.21 -20.40 7.12
C MET A 121 -10.71 -20.28 7.42
N TRP A 122 -11.48 -19.75 6.48
CA TRP A 122 -12.93 -19.58 6.64
C TRP A 122 -13.63 -20.92 6.83
N ARG A 123 -13.33 -21.92 5.99
CA ARG A 123 -13.95 -23.26 6.07
C ARG A 123 -13.59 -24.00 7.36
N GLN A 124 -12.36 -23.88 7.83
CA GLN A 124 -11.88 -24.53 9.06
C GLN A 124 -12.38 -23.84 10.33
N ALA A 125 -12.74 -22.56 10.25
CA ALA A 125 -13.25 -21.80 11.38
C ALA A 125 -14.70 -22.17 11.73
N VAL A 126 -15.03 -22.03 13.01
CA VAL A 126 -16.38 -22.25 13.52
C VAL A 126 -17.16 -20.93 13.54
N PRO A 127 -18.50 -20.94 13.56
CA PRO A 127 -19.29 -19.72 13.78
C PRO A 127 -18.84 -19.02 15.07
N ALA A 128 -18.62 -17.70 14.99
CA ALA A 128 -18.32 -16.92 16.18
C ALA A 128 -19.59 -16.76 17.02
N THR A 129 -19.41 -16.71 18.33
CA THR A 129 -20.49 -16.43 19.29
C THR A 129 -20.24 -15.10 19.97
N THR A 130 -21.26 -14.53 20.62
CA THR A 130 -21.12 -13.32 21.44
C THR A 130 -20.12 -13.49 22.60
N ALA A 131 -19.73 -14.72 22.93
CA ALA A 131 -18.69 -15.00 23.92
C ALA A 131 -17.26 -14.73 23.42
N HIS A 132 -17.05 -14.46 22.12
CA HIS A 132 -15.74 -14.04 21.63
C HIS A 132 -15.30 -12.75 22.34
N PRO A 133 -14.06 -12.66 22.89
CA PRO A 133 -13.63 -11.53 23.71
C PRO A 133 -13.82 -10.16 23.06
N TYR A 134 -13.55 -10.06 21.75
CA TYR A 134 -13.69 -8.81 21.02
C TYR A 134 -15.16 -8.43 20.83
N LEU A 135 -16.03 -9.40 20.50
CA LEU A 135 -17.47 -9.17 20.32
C LEU A 135 -18.14 -8.77 21.64
N ALA A 136 -17.81 -9.48 22.72
CA ALA A 136 -18.29 -9.16 24.07
C ALA A 136 -17.85 -7.74 24.50
N ALA A 137 -16.57 -7.41 24.32
CA ALA A 137 -16.05 -6.08 24.67
C ALA A 137 -16.68 -4.95 23.83
N LYS A 138 -17.10 -5.25 22.60
CA LYS A 138 -17.77 -4.28 21.72
C LYS A 138 -19.30 -4.27 21.86
N GLY A 139 -19.89 -5.22 22.58
CA GLY A 139 -21.34 -5.34 22.74
C GLY A 139 -22.08 -5.61 21.43
N ILE A 140 -21.45 -6.35 20.49
CA ILE A 140 -22.02 -6.64 19.17
C ILE A 140 -22.24 -8.13 18.96
N TYR A 141 -23.26 -8.48 18.18
CA TYR A 141 -23.52 -9.86 17.77
C TYR A 141 -22.50 -10.33 16.71
N SER A 142 -22.34 -11.65 16.58
CA SER A 142 -21.40 -12.22 15.61
C SER A 142 -21.81 -12.02 14.16
N MET A 143 -23.09 -11.78 13.83
CA MET A 143 -23.54 -11.36 12.48
C MET A 143 -22.92 -12.13 11.30
N GLY A 144 -22.78 -13.46 11.40
CA GLY A 144 -22.20 -14.30 10.32
C GLY A 144 -20.67 -14.37 10.30
N LEU A 145 -20.00 -13.76 11.27
CA LEU A 145 -18.56 -13.87 11.49
C LEU A 145 -18.18 -15.26 11.99
N ARG A 146 -16.93 -15.66 11.74
CA ARG A 146 -16.36 -16.92 12.21
C ARG A 146 -15.21 -16.68 13.16
N GLN A 147 -14.81 -17.69 13.92
CA GLN A 147 -13.64 -17.62 14.79
C GLN A 147 -12.77 -18.88 14.67
N ALA A 148 -11.47 -18.68 14.82
CA ALA A 148 -10.47 -19.73 14.95
C ALA A 148 -9.71 -19.49 16.27
N GLY A 149 -10.08 -20.24 17.31
CA GLY A 149 -9.66 -19.92 18.68
C GLY A 149 -10.07 -18.50 19.06
N ASP A 150 -9.12 -17.72 19.58
CA ASP A 150 -9.34 -16.33 19.99
C ASP A 150 -9.27 -15.31 18.84
N VAL A 151 -9.10 -15.76 17.60
CA VAL A 151 -9.06 -14.89 16.43
C VAL A 151 -10.42 -14.88 15.76
N LEU A 152 -11.07 -13.72 15.78
CA LEU A 152 -12.28 -13.44 15.02
C LEU A 152 -11.92 -13.20 13.55
N LEU A 153 -12.70 -13.78 12.64
CA LEU A 153 -12.55 -13.70 11.21
C LEU A 153 -13.72 -12.94 10.61
N VAL A 154 -13.41 -11.85 9.93
CA VAL A 154 -14.36 -11.02 9.20
C VAL A 154 -14.14 -11.23 7.70
N PRO A 155 -15.16 -11.67 6.94
CA PRO A 155 -15.03 -11.91 5.51
C PRO A 155 -14.94 -10.59 4.75
N LEU A 156 -14.06 -10.54 3.75
CA LEU A 156 -14.08 -9.49 2.73
C LEU A 156 -14.51 -10.14 1.42
N THR A 157 -15.69 -9.75 0.95
CA THR A 157 -16.26 -10.17 -0.33
C THR A 157 -16.13 -9.06 -1.37
N ASN A 158 -16.08 -9.45 -2.64
CA ASN A 158 -16.22 -8.51 -3.74
C ASN A 158 -17.71 -8.29 -4.10
N ILE A 159 -17.97 -7.42 -5.09
CA ILE A 159 -19.32 -7.16 -5.59
C ILE A 159 -20.02 -8.40 -6.18
N GLY A 160 -19.27 -9.43 -6.57
CA GLY A 160 -19.79 -10.72 -7.04
C GLY A 160 -20.12 -11.69 -5.91
N GLY A 161 -19.95 -11.29 -4.64
CA GLY A 161 -20.21 -12.14 -3.47
C GLY A 161 -19.07 -13.11 -3.13
N GLU A 162 -17.97 -13.10 -3.89
CA GLU A 162 -16.86 -14.02 -3.67
C GLU A 162 -16.02 -13.57 -2.47
N LEU A 163 -15.71 -14.49 -1.56
CA LEU A 163 -14.71 -14.26 -0.52
C LEU A 163 -13.33 -14.07 -1.18
N VAL A 164 -12.73 -12.89 -0.99
CA VAL A 164 -11.42 -12.55 -1.58
C VAL A 164 -10.33 -12.29 -0.54
N ASN A 165 -10.70 -12.02 0.72
CA ASN A 165 -9.76 -11.79 1.82
C ASN A 165 -10.45 -11.98 3.19
N LEU A 166 -9.68 -11.96 4.27
CA LEU A 166 -10.18 -11.89 5.64
C LEU A 166 -9.56 -10.71 6.39
N GLN A 167 -10.34 -10.07 7.26
CA GLN A 167 -9.81 -9.29 8.36
C GLN A 167 -9.82 -10.17 9.62
N THR A 168 -8.65 -10.33 10.20
CA THR A 168 -8.44 -11.02 11.48
C THR A 168 -8.48 -10.00 12.60
N ILE A 169 -9.16 -10.32 13.69
CA ILE A 169 -9.24 -9.51 14.90
C ILE A 169 -8.87 -10.40 16.08
N ARG A 170 -7.77 -10.06 16.75
CA ARG A 170 -7.30 -10.77 17.94
C ARG A 170 -8.08 -10.30 19.18
N ALA A 171 -7.97 -11.05 20.28
CA ALA A 171 -8.61 -10.70 21.55
C ALA A 171 -8.21 -9.32 22.09
N ASP A 172 -6.98 -8.87 21.81
CA ASP A 172 -6.49 -7.52 22.15
C ASP A 172 -7.09 -6.39 21.27
N GLY A 173 -7.94 -6.75 20.31
CA GLY A 173 -8.55 -5.84 19.35
C GLY A 173 -7.66 -5.46 18.17
N LYS A 174 -6.44 -6.00 18.06
CA LYS A 174 -5.55 -5.76 16.92
C LYS A 174 -6.16 -6.38 15.66
N LYS A 175 -6.38 -5.52 14.65
CA LYS A 175 -6.99 -5.91 13.37
C LYS A 175 -5.96 -5.92 12.25
N LEU A 176 -5.94 -6.98 11.46
CA LEU A 176 -5.06 -7.11 10.30
C LEU A 176 -5.78 -7.85 9.17
N PHE A 177 -5.61 -7.39 7.94
CA PHE A 177 -6.03 -8.13 6.76
C PHE A 177 -4.99 -9.18 6.38
N LEU A 178 -5.38 -10.24 5.65
CA LEU A 178 -4.38 -11.16 5.11
C LEU A 178 -3.50 -10.42 4.10
N LYS A 179 -2.19 -10.52 4.33
CA LYS A 179 -1.17 -9.89 3.48
C LYS A 179 -1.35 -10.32 2.03
N GLY A 180 -1.26 -9.35 1.13
CA GLY A 180 -1.35 -9.57 -0.31
C GLY A 180 -2.78 -9.70 -0.84
N GLY A 181 -3.80 -9.75 0.02
CA GLY A 181 -5.19 -9.83 -0.43
C GLY A 181 -5.80 -8.50 -0.83
N ARG A 182 -6.86 -8.56 -1.63
CA ARG A 182 -7.62 -7.37 -2.04
C ARG A 182 -8.38 -6.80 -0.85
N ILE A 183 -8.43 -5.48 -0.75
CA ILE A 183 -9.16 -4.73 0.29
C ILE A 183 -10.04 -3.67 -0.36
N THR A 184 -9.48 -2.89 -1.29
CA THR A 184 -10.22 -1.84 -2.01
C THR A 184 -11.35 -2.42 -2.86
N GLY A 185 -12.55 -1.86 -2.66
CA GLY A 185 -13.78 -2.33 -3.33
C GLY A 185 -14.34 -3.63 -2.77
N CYS A 186 -13.89 -4.05 -1.57
CA CYS A 186 -14.38 -5.22 -0.87
C CYS A 186 -15.07 -4.81 0.43
N PHE A 187 -16.00 -5.63 0.90
CA PHE A 187 -16.84 -5.32 2.05
C PHE A 187 -17.21 -6.58 2.82
N CYS A 188 -17.71 -6.41 4.04
CA CYS A 188 -18.37 -7.47 4.80
C CYS A 188 -19.85 -7.11 4.85
N LEU A 189 -20.73 -8.03 4.44
CA LEU A 189 -22.16 -7.88 4.68
C LEU A 189 -22.46 -8.26 6.13
N THR A 190 -23.22 -7.41 6.81
CA THR A 190 -23.70 -7.65 8.18
C THR A 190 -25.21 -7.64 8.18
N GLY A 191 -25.84 -8.69 8.72
CA GLY A 191 -27.31 -8.76 8.85
C GLY A 191 -28.05 -9.40 7.66
N GLY A 192 -27.34 -9.92 6.65
CA GLY A 192 -27.90 -10.70 5.54
C GLY A 192 -26.85 -11.60 4.91
N ALA A 193 -27.26 -12.75 4.38
CA ALA A 193 -26.36 -13.73 3.75
C ALA A 193 -26.02 -13.38 2.28
N GLU A 194 -26.84 -12.55 1.64
CA GLU A 194 -26.75 -12.23 0.21
C GLU A 194 -26.96 -10.72 -0.04
N LEU A 195 -26.46 -10.24 -1.18
CA LEU A 195 -26.75 -8.88 -1.65
C LEU A 195 -28.25 -8.78 -1.99
N PRO A 196 -28.94 -7.68 -1.65
CA PRO A 196 -30.31 -7.47 -2.10
C PRO A 196 -30.35 -7.47 -3.63
N HIS A 197 -31.27 -8.23 -4.21
CA HIS A 197 -31.54 -8.16 -5.64
C HIS A 197 -32.10 -6.78 -5.96
N THR A 198 -31.43 -6.06 -6.87
CA THR A 198 -31.97 -4.84 -7.50
C THR A 198 -33.13 -5.16 -8.41
#